data_AF-A0A5J6GI06-F1
#
_entry.id   AF-A0A5J6GI06-F1
#
_cell.length_a   1.000
_cell.length_b   1.000
_cell.length_c   1.000
_cell.angle_alpha   90.00
_cell.angle_beta   90.00
_cell.angle_gamma   90.00
#
_symmetry.space_group_name_H-M   'P 1'
#
loop_
_entity.id
_entity.type
_entity.pdbx_description
1 polymer ?
#
loop_
_entity_poly.entity_id
_entity_poly.type
_entity_poly.pdbx_seq_one_letter_code
_entity_poly.pdbx_strand_id
1 'polypeptide(L)'
;MTCLRGCVVKAWMIRAGADGEREDASLSEGLTIAGWPEVGDLTHCSPWDGLRAEIDKAYPCENPRVLSNWQGQLWRFRSVVTPGDIIVLPLKTGSVALGYITGDYQYRADSSPGLRHVRTVTWSRTDVPRSEFRADLRATLGSLLTVSELRRLDAASRLAALAHGSPDPGNPDAPKHLRLLEGPAALAEKVAEAAKGRPIELAVRDFLSIWDVVSRSSKAIATIRRDLAEFGLSTVPPFTEVPIDHTIRVALQMLKTVQPQA
;
A
#
# COMPACT_ATOMS: atom_id res chain seq x y z
N MET A 1 -3.41 -7.77 -34.07
CA MET A 1 -3.53 -6.81 -32.95
C MET A 1 -4.90 -6.97 -32.34
N THR A 2 -5.03 -7.90 -31.40
CA THR A 2 -6.30 -8.25 -30.78
C THR A 2 -6.57 -7.28 -29.63
N CYS A 3 -7.74 -6.66 -29.67
CA CYS A 3 -8.25 -5.68 -28.72
C CYS A 3 -8.20 -6.23 -27.27
N LEU A 4 -7.33 -5.68 -26.43
CA LEU A 4 -7.34 -5.89 -24.97
C LEU A 4 -8.55 -5.16 -24.38
N ARG A 5 -9.74 -5.75 -24.52
CA ARG A 5 -10.93 -5.31 -23.77
C ARG A 5 -10.77 -5.72 -22.30
N GLY A 6 -10.55 -4.74 -21.44
CA GLY A 6 -11.08 -4.73 -20.07
C GLY A 6 -10.41 -5.58 -18.99
N CYS A 7 -9.13 -5.93 -19.11
CA CYS A 7 -8.42 -6.49 -17.95
C CYS A 7 -8.05 -5.33 -17.01
N VAL A 8 -8.72 -5.24 -15.86
CA VAL A 8 -8.37 -4.28 -14.80
C VAL A 8 -7.02 -4.69 -14.25
N VAL A 9 -6.00 -3.85 -14.45
CA VAL A 9 -4.66 -4.03 -13.90
C VAL A 9 -4.75 -4.02 -12.38
N LYS A 10 -4.28 -5.09 -11.73
CA LYS A 10 -4.18 -5.16 -10.26
C LYS A 10 -2.76 -4.88 -9.82
N ALA A 11 -2.60 -4.52 -8.54
CA ALA A 11 -1.31 -4.41 -7.90
C ALA A 11 -1.17 -5.47 -6.81
N TRP A 12 -0.02 -6.13 -6.79
CA TRP A 12 0.32 -7.16 -5.82
C TRP A 12 1.60 -6.77 -5.10
N MET A 13 1.60 -6.90 -3.77
CA MET A 13 2.82 -6.92 -3.00
C MET A 13 3.23 -8.37 -2.79
N ILE A 14 4.45 -8.71 -3.20
CA ILE A 14 5.06 -10.02 -2.94
C ILE A 14 6.38 -9.83 -2.21
N ARG A 15 6.47 -10.35 -0.99
CA ARG A 15 7.65 -10.20 -0.14
C ARG A 15 8.66 -11.32 -0.38
N ALA A 16 9.93 -10.94 -0.45
CA ALA A 16 11.06 -11.84 -0.61
C ALA A 16 11.54 -12.52 0.69
N GLY A 17 10.74 -12.46 1.75
CA GLY A 17 11.00 -13.14 3.03
C GLY A 17 11.24 -12.17 4.18
N ALA A 18 11.44 -12.74 5.38
CA ALA A 18 11.58 -11.95 6.60
C ALA A 18 12.90 -11.17 6.60
N ASP A 19 13.94 -11.75 5.99
CA ASP A 19 15.31 -11.21 5.93
C ASP A 19 15.75 -10.89 4.50
N GLY A 20 14.86 -11.07 3.51
CA GLY A 20 15.11 -10.71 2.12
C GLY A 20 15.78 -11.84 1.34
N GLU A 21 15.58 -13.08 1.78
CA GLU A 21 16.20 -14.30 1.29
C GLU A 21 16.05 -14.50 -0.23
N ARG A 22 15.09 -13.81 -0.85
CA ARG A 22 14.76 -13.92 -2.28
C ARG A 22 14.94 -12.61 -3.05
N GLU A 23 15.43 -11.54 -2.43
CA GLU A 23 15.52 -10.20 -3.06
C GLU A 23 16.48 -10.24 -4.25
N ASP A 24 17.70 -10.74 -4.03
CA ASP A 24 18.73 -10.79 -5.07
C ASP A 24 18.31 -11.64 -6.26
N ALA A 25 17.80 -12.86 -6.03
CA ALA A 25 17.30 -13.74 -7.09
C ALA A 25 16.09 -13.12 -7.82
N SER A 26 15.18 -12.47 -7.09
CA SER A 26 14.03 -11.79 -7.70
C SER A 26 14.47 -10.68 -8.66
N LEU A 27 15.42 -9.84 -8.24
CA LEU A 27 15.88 -8.71 -9.04
C LEU A 27 16.80 -9.14 -10.19
N SER A 28 17.80 -9.97 -9.93
CA SER A 28 18.81 -10.37 -10.92
C SER A 28 18.26 -11.29 -12.01
N GLU A 29 17.28 -12.14 -11.72
CA GLU A 29 16.70 -13.08 -12.69
C GLU A 29 15.39 -12.57 -13.31
N GLY A 30 14.89 -11.39 -12.91
CA GLY A 30 13.60 -10.88 -13.38
C GLY A 30 12.42 -11.73 -12.93
N LEU A 31 12.35 -12.03 -11.63
CA LEU A 31 11.34 -12.90 -11.03
C LEU A 31 10.66 -12.24 -9.84
N THR A 32 9.44 -12.70 -9.53
CA THR A 32 8.89 -12.62 -8.19
C THR A 32 8.77 -14.03 -7.61
N ILE A 33 9.23 -14.22 -6.38
CA ILE A 33 9.42 -15.55 -5.79
C ILE A 33 8.62 -15.68 -4.49
N ALA A 34 7.73 -16.65 -4.42
CA ALA A 34 6.94 -16.98 -3.24
C ALA A 34 7.64 -18.07 -2.40
N GLY A 35 7.90 -17.79 -1.11
CA GLY A 35 8.70 -18.66 -0.25
C GLY A 35 7.87 -19.64 0.58
N TRP A 36 7.64 -20.83 0.03
CA TRP A 36 7.15 -22.02 0.77
C TRP A 36 8.03 -23.23 0.43
N PRO A 37 9.17 -23.41 1.13
CA PRO A 37 10.22 -24.34 0.71
C PRO A 37 9.78 -25.81 0.57
N GLU A 38 8.86 -26.24 1.43
CA GLU A 38 8.37 -27.61 1.56
C GLU A 38 7.19 -27.89 0.62
N VAL A 39 6.60 -26.87 0.01
CA VAL A 39 5.47 -27.03 -0.91
C VAL A 39 5.95 -27.49 -2.28
N GLY A 40 5.31 -28.55 -2.78
CA GLY A 40 5.56 -29.14 -4.09
C GLY A 40 4.96 -28.32 -5.24
N ASP A 41 5.07 -28.84 -6.46
CA ASP A 41 4.50 -28.19 -7.65
C ASP A 41 2.98 -28.03 -7.56
N LEU A 42 2.49 -26.80 -7.73
CA LEU A 42 1.06 -26.46 -7.69
C LEU A 42 0.44 -26.28 -9.09
N THR A 43 1.18 -26.60 -10.15
CA THR A 43 0.76 -26.37 -11.54
C THR A 43 -0.54 -27.10 -11.86
N HIS A 44 -0.69 -28.35 -11.41
CA HIS A 44 -1.83 -29.22 -11.72
C HIS A 44 -2.81 -29.41 -10.56
N CYS A 45 -2.61 -28.72 -9.43
CA CYS A 45 -3.51 -28.81 -8.29
C CYS A 45 -4.87 -28.15 -8.59
N SER A 46 -5.95 -28.77 -8.11
CA SER A 46 -7.25 -28.10 -8.11
C SER A 46 -7.20 -26.85 -7.21
N PRO A 47 -7.94 -25.77 -7.54
CA PRO A 47 -7.70 -24.46 -6.94
C PRO A 47 -7.85 -24.40 -5.43
N TRP A 48 -8.73 -25.22 -4.86
CA TRP A 48 -9.02 -25.20 -3.42
C TRP A 48 -8.52 -26.46 -2.73
N ASP A 49 -9.16 -27.59 -2.98
CA ASP A 49 -8.89 -28.84 -2.25
C ASP A 49 -7.50 -29.39 -2.55
N GLY A 50 -7.06 -29.35 -3.81
CA GLY A 50 -5.74 -29.81 -4.21
C GLY A 50 -4.62 -28.95 -3.65
N LEU A 51 -4.80 -27.62 -3.69
CA LEU A 51 -3.83 -26.69 -3.10
C LEU A 51 -3.75 -26.87 -1.57
N ARG A 52 -4.88 -27.14 -0.91
CA ARG A 52 -4.90 -27.43 0.52
C ARG A 52 -4.16 -28.72 0.84
N ALA A 53 -4.41 -29.79 0.08
CA ALA A 53 -3.78 -31.08 0.29
C ALA A 53 -2.25 -31.02 0.19
N GLU A 54 -1.70 -30.29 -0.77
CA GLU A 54 -0.23 -30.12 -0.88
C GLU A 54 0.35 -29.33 0.29
N ILE A 55 -0.38 -28.34 0.80
CA ILE A 55 0.05 -27.56 1.96
C ILE A 55 0.01 -28.40 3.25
N ASP A 56 -1.06 -29.18 3.46
CA ASP A 56 -1.18 -30.08 4.61
C ASP A 56 -0.09 -31.17 4.59
N LYS A 57 0.24 -31.69 3.41
CA LYS A 57 1.33 -32.65 3.22
C LYS A 57 2.70 -32.03 3.52
N ALA A 58 2.92 -30.79 3.10
CA ALA A 58 4.18 -30.08 3.33
C ALA A 58 4.38 -29.70 4.81
N TYR A 59 3.30 -29.39 5.52
CA TYR A 59 3.33 -28.87 6.89
C TYR A 59 2.30 -29.56 7.82
N PRO A 60 2.44 -30.86 8.10
CA PRO A 60 1.42 -31.64 8.81
C PRO A 60 1.22 -31.23 10.28
N CYS A 61 2.20 -30.54 10.87
CA CYS A 61 2.17 -30.14 12.28
C CYS A 61 1.78 -28.66 12.49
N GLU A 62 1.51 -27.92 11.41
CA GLU A 62 1.24 -26.49 11.48
C GLU A 62 -0.23 -26.20 11.81
N ASN A 63 -0.50 -25.01 12.36
CA ASN A 63 -1.84 -24.61 12.75
C ASN A 63 -2.79 -24.53 11.52
N PRO A 64 -4.00 -25.13 11.56
CA PRO A 64 -4.94 -25.10 10.44
C PRO A 64 -5.29 -23.70 9.92
N ARG A 65 -5.35 -22.70 10.81
CA ARG A 65 -5.61 -21.29 10.46
C ARG A 65 -4.43 -20.68 9.70
N VAL A 66 -3.20 -21.00 10.07
CA VAL A 66 -1.98 -20.58 9.35
C VAL A 66 -1.98 -21.19 7.96
N LEU A 67 -2.24 -22.50 7.87
CA LEU A 67 -2.32 -23.21 6.60
C LEU A 67 -3.43 -22.66 5.68
N SER A 68 -4.58 -22.24 6.23
CA SER A 68 -5.65 -21.61 5.44
C SER A 68 -5.25 -20.23 4.92
N ASN A 69 -4.50 -19.47 5.72
CA ASN A 69 -3.91 -18.21 5.28
C ASN A 69 -2.90 -18.43 4.14
N TRP A 70 -2.01 -19.41 4.27
CA TRP A 70 -1.04 -19.77 3.23
C TRP A 70 -1.73 -20.27 1.96
N GLN A 71 -2.76 -21.10 2.07
CA GLN A 71 -3.60 -21.53 0.94
C GLN A 71 -4.14 -20.32 0.17
N GLY A 72 -4.68 -19.32 0.86
CA GLY A 72 -5.18 -18.10 0.22
C GLY A 72 -4.08 -17.28 -0.49
N GLN A 73 -2.85 -17.28 0.03
CA GLN A 73 -1.72 -16.57 -0.57
C GLN A 73 -1.16 -17.31 -1.80
N LEU A 74 -0.95 -18.63 -1.68
CA LEU A 74 -0.49 -19.48 -2.77
C LEU A 74 -1.52 -19.56 -3.89
N TRP A 75 -2.83 -19.61 -3.57
CA TRP A 75 -3.90 -19.54 -4.57
C TRP A 75 -3.84 -18.22 -5.35
N ARG A 76 -3.69 -17.08 -4.66
CA ARG A 76 -3.53 -15.76 -5.32
C ARG A 76 -2.31 -15.75 -6.24
N PHE A 77 -1.16 -16.16 -5.72
CA PHE A 77 0.08 -16.22 -6.47
C PHE A 77 -0.05 -17.11 -7.72
N ARG A 78 -0.57 -18.33 -7.56
CA ARG A 78 -0.65 -19.32 -8.64
C ARG A 78 -1.77 -19.02 -9.63
N SER A 79 -2.93 -18.54 -9.20
CA SER A 79 -4.16 -18.51 -10.04
C SER A 79 -4.73 -17.13 -10.33
N VAL A 80 -4.41 -16.10 -9.55
CA VAL A 80 -5.10 -14.79 -9.62
C VAL A 80 -4.20 -13.68 -10.14
N VAL A 81 -2.92 -13.71 -9.80
CA VAL A 81 -1.90 -12.84 -10.39
C VAL A 81 -1.79 -13.19 -11.87
N THR A 82 -1.88 -12.19 -12.74
CA THR A 82 -1.85 -12.38 -14.21
C THR A 82 -0.81 -11.50 -14.87
N PRO A 83 -0.28 -11.88 -16.05
CA PRO A 83 0.56 -10.98 -16.85
C PRO A 83 -0.11 -9.62 -17.06
N GLY A 84 0.67 -8.54 -16.92
CA GLY A 84 0.20 -7.16 -16.94
C GLY A 84 -0.11 -6.56 -15.56
N ASP A 85 -0.28 -7.39 -14.52
CA ASP A 85 -0.42 -6.88 -13.15
C ASP A 85 0.89 -6.24 -12.66
N ILE A 86 0.76 -5.22 -11.81
CA ILE A 86 1.88 -4.54 -11.17
C ILE A 86 2.35 -5.37 -9.97
N ILE A 87 3.67 -5.53 -9.87
CA ILE A 87 4.31 -6.17 -8.73
C ILE A 87 5.09 -5.14 -7.91
N VAL A 88 4.98 -5.28 -6.59
CA VAL A 88 5.67 -4.47 -5.59
C VAL A 88 6.48 -5.40 -4.69
N LEU A 89 7.79 -5.17 -4.63
CA LEU A 89 8.70 -5.88 -3.75
C LEU A 89 9.36 -4.88 -2.79
N PRO A 90 8.93 -4.81 -1.52
CA PRO A 90 9.63 -4.05 -0.50
C PRO A 90 10.98 -4.72 -0.19
N LEU A 91 12.06 -3.94 -0.22
CA LEU A 91 13.43 -4.42 -0.01
C LEU A 91 13.93 -4.14 1.41
N LYS A 92 14.90 -4.92 1.90
CA LYS A 92 15.53 -4.69 3.22
C LYS A 92 16.38 -3.43 3.28
N THR A 93 16.83 -2.92 2.13
CA THR A 93 17.48 -1.62 2.01
C THR A 93 16.56 -0.45 2.41
N GLY A 94 15.25 -0.70 2.51
CA GLY A 94 14.23 0.30 2.79
C GLY A 94 13.61 0.92 1.54
N SER A 95 14.12 0.61 0.36
CA SER A 95 13.52 0.97 -0.93
C SER A 95 12.45 -0.04 -1.38
N VAL A 96 11.83 0.22 -2.51
CA VAL A 96 10.78 -0.61 -3.10
C VAL A 96 11.08 -0.84 -4.58
N ALA A 97 11.05 -2.10 -5.02
CA ALA A 97 11.08 -2.43 -6.44
C ALA A 97 9.67 -2.52 -7.00
N LEU A 98 9.48 -1.95 -8.20
CA LEU A 98 8.23 -1.91 -8.96
C LEU A 98 8.46 -2.55 -10.33
N GLY A 99 7.55 -3.41 -10.75
CA GLY A 99 7.61 -4.06 -12.05
C GLY A 99 6.26 -4.54 -12.53
N TYR A 100 6.27 -5.28 -13.63
CA TYR A 100 5.09 -5.89 -14.22
C TYR A 100 5.29 -7.39 -14.37
N ILE A 101 4.26 -8.17 -14.04
CA ILE A 101 4.24 -9.61 -14.27
C ILE A 101 4.20 -9.85 -15.77
N THR A 102 5.08 -10.71 -16.27
CA THR A 102 5.19 -11.02 -17.71
C THR A 102 4.84 -12.46 -18.05
N GLY A 103 4.76 -13.34 -17.05
CA GLY A 103 4.54 -14.76 -17.28
C GLY A 103 3.71 -15.43 -16.21
N ASP A 104 3.29 -16.64 -16.55
CA ASP A 104 2.49 -17.50 -15.69
C ASP A 104 3.31 -18.07 -14.53
N TYR A 105 2.61 -18.68 -13.59
CA TYR A 105 3.23 -19.43 -12.49
C TYR A 105 4.12 -20.55 -13.05
N GLN A 106 5.31 -20.70 -12.46
CA GLN A 106 6.24 -21.78 -12.75
C GLN A 106 6.74 -22.39 -11.45
N TYR A 107 6.90 -23.71 -11.45
CA TYR A 107 7.61 -24.44 -10.41
C TYR A 107 8.99 -24.87 -10.91
N ARG A 108 10.05 -24.35 -10.29
CA ARG A 108 11.44 -24.68 -10.61
C ARG A 108 11.95 -25.76 -9.67
N ALA A 109 11.69 -27.02 -9.99
CA ALA A 109 12.05 -28.17 -9.14
C ALA A 109 13.55 -28.23 -8.81
N ASP A 110 14.40 -27.82 -9.76
CA ASP A 110 15.86 -27.84 -9.63
C ASP A 110 16.43 -26.66 -8.84
N SER A 111 15.60 -25.66 -8.49
CA SER A 111 16.02 -24.54 -7.65
C SER A 111 16.05 -24.91 -6.17
N SER A 112 16.88 -24.20 -5.41
CA SER A 112 16.97 -24.33 -3.95
C SER A 112 15.58 -24.22 -3.29
N PRO A 113 15.34 -24.95 -2.18
CA PRO A 113 14.12 -24.79 -1.40
C PRO A 113 13.85 -23.30 -1.10
N GLY A 114 12.59 -22.88 -1.30
CA GLY A 114 12.18 -21.48 -1.13
C GLY A 114 12.30 -20.61 -2.39
N LEU A 115 12.99 -21.08 -3.44
CA LEU A 115 13.13 -20.38 -4.73
C LEU A 115 12.31 -21.01 -5.87
N ARG A 116 11.44 -21.96 -5.55
CA ARG A 116 10.79 -22.82 -6.57
C ARG A 116 9.53 -22.22 -7.15
N HIS A 117 8.77 -21.45 -6.38
CA HIS A 117 7.51 -20.85 -6.85
C HIS A 117 7.76 -19.46 -7.42
N VAL A 118 7.72 -19.34 -8.74
CA VAL A 118 8.11 -18.11 -9.41
C VAL A 118 7.08 -17.64 -10.43
N ARG A 119 7.15 -16.35 -10.74
CA ARG A 119 6.60 -15.74 -11.95
C ARG A 119 7.63 -14.79 -12.53
N THR A 120 7.65 -14.65 -13.85
CA THR A 120 8.56 -13.71 -14.52
C THR A 120 8.03 -12.28 -14.38
N VAL A 121 8.97 -11.35 -14.20
CA VAL A 121 8.74 -9.93 -13.97
C VAL A 121 9.70 -9.13 -14.83
N THR A 122 9.19 -8.08 -15.47
CA THR A 122 10.02 -6.98 -15.94
C THR A 122 10.03 -5.90 -14.87
N TRP A 123 11.17 -5.73 -14.21
CA TRP A 123 11.36 -4.67 -13.23
C TRP A 123 11.52 -3.32 -13.93
N SER A 124 10.68 -2.36 -13.58
CA SER A 124 10.73 -1.00 -14.14
C SER A 124 11.67 -0.10 -13.33
N ARG A 125 11.60 -0.21 -12.00
CA ARG A 125 12.46 0.52 -11.05
C ARG A 125 12.76 -0.38 -9.86
N THR A 126 14.01 -0.50 -9.46
CA THR A 126 14.42 -1.48 -8.43
C THR A 126 14.80 -0.86 -7.09
N ASP A 127 14.76 0.46 -6.98
CA ASP A 127 15.31 1.23 -5.86
C ASP A 127 14.44 2.44 -5.48
N VAL A 128 13.13 2.38 -5.70
CA VAL A 128 12.22 3.50 -5.43
C VAL A 128 12.25 3.87 -3.94
N PRO A 129 12.71 5.08 -3.57
CA PRO A 129 12.72 5.53 -2.18
C PRO A 129 11.29 5.59 -1.64
N ARG A 130 11.10 5.19 -0.37
CA ARG A 130 9.78 5.24 0.27
C ARG A 130 9.19 6.66 0.28
N SER A 131 10.01 7.70 0.30
CA SER A 131 9.56 9.10 0.25
C SER A 131 8.83 9.47 -1.04
N GLU A 132 8.99 8.72 -2.14
CA GLU A 132 8.23 8.98 -3.39
C GLU A 132 6.76 8.57 -3.31
N PHE A 133 6.41 7.71 -2.35
CA PHE A 133 5.04 7.27 -2.12
C PHE A 133 4.39 8.20 -1.10
N ARG A 134 3.17 8.68 -1.37
CA ARG A 134 2.42 9.47 -0.38
C ARG A 134 2.09 8.60 0.84
N ALA A 135 1.93 9.24 1.99
CA ALA A 135 1.80 8.57 3.29
C ALA A 135 0.73 7.46 3.30
N ASP A 136 -0.43 7.72 2.70
CA ASP A 136 -1.53 6.78 2.60
C ASP A 136 -1.19 5.52 1.78
N LEU A 137 -0.51 5.66 0.64
CA LEU A 137 -0.03 4.53 -0.16
C LEU A 137 1.10 3.79 0.56
N ARG A 138 2.06 4.49 1.20
CA ARG A 138 3.09 3.85 2.04
C ARG A 138 2.50 2.98 3.12
N ALA A 139 1.41 3.40 3.73
CA ALA A 139 0.72 2.64 4.77
C ALA A 139 0.19 1.31 4.22
N THR A 140 -0.27 1.26 2.96
CA THR A 140 -0.72 0.01 2.32
C THR A 140 0.39 -1.01 2.13
N LEU A 141 1.64 -0.55 1.97
CA LEU A 141 2.82 -1.41 1.82
C LEU A 141 3.28 -2.08 3.13
N GLY A 142 2.53 -1.89 4.22
CA GLY A 142 2.81 -2.41 5.55
C GLY A 142 2.25 -3.81 5.84
N SER A 143 1.50 -4.45 4.92
CA SER A 143 0.94 -5.79 5.15
C SER A 143 2.03 -6.83 5.45
N LEU A 144 1.83 -7.68 6.46
CA LEU A 144 2.78 -8.74 6.84
C LEU A 144 2.65 -10.02 5.99
N LEU A 145 1.66 -10.09 5.11
CA LEU A 145 1.48 -11.24 4.23
C LEU A 145 2.58 -11.26 3.14
N THR A 146 3.01 -12.45 2.78
CA THR A 146 3.92 -12.69 1.64
C THR A 146 3.27 -12.25 0.35
N VAL A 147 1.99 -12.57 0.12
CA VAL A 147 1.25 -12.22 -1.10
C VAL A 147 -0.03 -11.47 -0.72
N SER A 148 -0.11 -10.19 -1.07
CA SER A 148 -1.29 -9.36 -0.81
C SER A 148 -1.63 -8.45 -1.97
N GLU A 149 -2.92 -8.39 -2.30
CA GLU A 149 -3.44 -7.43 -3.27
C GLU A 149 -3.49 -6.02 -2.65
N LEU A 150 -2.99 -5.03 -3.39
CA LEU A 150 -3.05 -3.62 -3.05
C LEU A 150 -4.27 -3.01 -3.75
N ARG A 151 -5.46 -3.20 -3.15
CA ARG A 151 -6.75 -2.85 -3.77
C ARG A 151 -7.36 -1.50 -3.35
N ARG A 152 -6.83 -0.87 -2.31
CA ARG A 152 -7.40 0.38 -1.74
C ARG A 152 -6.66 1.60 -2.30
N LEU A 153 -7.34 2.75 -2.28
CA LEU A 153 -6.73 4.05 -2.59
C LEU A 153 -6.13 4.11 -4.00
N ASP A 154 -6.72 3.36 -4.94
CA ASP A 154 -6.27 3.24 -6.34
C ASP A 154 -4.77 2.94 -6.48
N ALA A 155 -4.27 2.08 -5.58
CA ALA A 155 -2.85 1.75 -5.52
C ALA A 155 -2.30 1.26 -6.86
N ALA A 156 -3.08 0.50 -7.66
CA ALA A 156 -2.63 0.04 -8.98
C ALA A 156 -2.26 1.20 -9.91
N SER A 157 -3.14 2.18 -10.10
CA SER A 157 -2.86 3.33 -10.96
C SER A 157 -1.70 4.19 -10.44
N ARG A 158 -1.62 4.36 -9.12
CA ARG A 158 -0.56 5.15 -8.47
C ARG A 158 0.81 4.48 -8.55
N LEU A 159 0.86 3.16 -8.36
CA LEU A 159 2.07 2.38 -8.53
C LEU A 159 2.52 2.32 -9.98
N ALA A 160 1.58 2.31 -10.94
CA ALA A 160 1.91 2.43 -12.36
C ALA A 160 2.61 3.77 -12.63
N ALA A 161 2.06 4.88 -12.15
CA ALA A 161 2.69 6.21 -12.30
C ALA A 161 4.13 6.20 -11.78
N LEU A 162 4.35 5.68 -10.56
CA LEU A 162 5.69 5.55 -9.96
C LEU A 162 6.63 4.64 -10.77
N ALA A 163 6.13 3.51 -11.27
CA ALA A 163 6.88 2.58 -12.11
C ALA A 163 7.32 3.21 -13.43
N HIS A 164 6.53 4.15 -13.97
CA HIS A 164 6.86 4.96 -15.14
C HIS A 164 7.68 6.22 -14.82
N GLY A 165 8.12 6.40 -13.57
CA GLY A 165 8.91 7.56 -13.14
C GLY A 165 8.10 8.85 -12.95
N SER A 166 6.77 8.77 -12.97
CA SER A 166 5.90 9.88 -12.59
C SER A 166 5.71 9.94 -11.07
N PRO A 167 5.51 11.13 -10.47
CA PRO A 167 5.18 11.25 -9.06
C PRO A 167 3.88 10.50 -8.69
N ASP A 168 3.76 10.04 -7.44
CA ASP A 168 2.51 9.50 -6.91
C ASP A 168 1.40 10.59 -7.01
N PRO A 169 0.33 10.36 -7.79
CA PRO A 169 -0.71 11.37 -7.99
C PRO A 169 -1.58 11.57 -6.75
N GLY A 170 -1.40 10.78 -5.69
CA GLY A 170 -2.11 10.82 -4.41
C GLY A 170 -3.47 10.13 -4.43
N ASN A 171 -4.13 10.10 -3.27
CA ASN A 171 -5.43 9.44 -3.09
C ASN A 171 -6.51 10.01 -4.03
N PRO A 172 -7.11 9.21 -4.94
CA PRO A 172 -8.13 9.72 -5.86
C PRO A 172 -9.39 10.25 -5.15
N ASP A 173 -9.71 9.71 -3.98
CA ASP A 173 -10.90 10.07 -3.22
C ASP A 173 -10.73 11.40 -2.47
N ALA A 174 -9.49 11.88 -2.32
CA ALA A 174 -9.20 13.18 -1.73
C ALA A 174 -9.60 14.33 -2.67
N PRO A 175 -10.04 15.49 -2.13
CA PRO A 175 -10.29 16.69 -2.94
C PRO A 175 -9.06 17.05 -3.77
N LYS A 176 -9.25 17.28 -5.09
CA LYS A 176 -8.14 17.49 -6.04
C LYS A 176 -7.14 18.57 -5.61
N HIS A 177 -7.63 19.67 -5.04
CA HIS A 177 -6.82 20.80 -4.59
C HIS A 177 -6.07 20.55 -3.27
N LEU A 178 -6.33 19.42 -2.60
CA LEU A 178 -5.68 19.02 -1.33
C LEU A 178 -4.82 17.76 -1.48
N ARG A 179 -5.03 16.98 -2.54
CA ARG A 179 -4.45 15.65 -2.73
C ARG A 179 -2.92 15.62 -2.59
N LEU A 180 -2.27 16.66 -3.13
CA LEU A 180 -0.81 16.83 -3.13
C LEU A 180 -0.34 17.89 -2.12
N LEU A 181 -1.23 18.34 -1.23
CA LEU A 181 -0.89 19.35 -0.24
C LEU A 181 0.11 18.80 0.76
N GLU A 182 1.12 19.60 1.08
CA GLU A 182 2.21 19.26 2.00
C GLU A 182 2.46 20.42 2.96
N GLY A 183 2.51 20.09 4.25
CA GLY A 183 2.83 21.01 5.31
C GLY A 183 1.65 21.85 5.82
N PRO A 184 1.71 22.27 7.09
CA PRO A 184 0.65 23.03 7.75
C PRO A 184 0.45 24.43 7.15
N ALA A 185 1.50 25.07 6.65
CA ALA A 185 1.41 26.40 6.03
C ALA A 185 0.54 26.39 4.76
N ALA A 186 0.72 25.38 3.90
CA ALA A 186 -0.08 25.23 2.68
C ALA A 186 -1.55 24.91 3.01
N LEU A 187 -1.81 24.14 4.08
CA LEU A 187 -3.16 23.96 4.61
C LEU A 187 -3.78 25.27 5.08
N ALA A 188 -3.04 26.08 5.82
CA ALA A 188 -3.53 27.37 6.31
C ALA A 188 -3.88 28.33 5.16
N GLU A 189 -3.04 28.40 4.12
CA GLU A 189 -3.31 29.18 2.91
C GLU A 189 -4.61 28.72 2.24
N LYS A 190 -4.79 27.41 2.05
CA LYS A 190 -6.03 26.86 1.46
C LYS A 190 -7.27 27.20 2.30
N VAL A 191 -7.16 27.11 3.64
CA VAL A 191 -8.28 27.45 4.54
C VAL A 191 -8.60 28.95 4.46
N ALA A 192 -7.59 29.82 4.31
CA ALA A 192 -7.79 31.26 4.16
C ALA A 192 -8.41 31.64 2.81
N GLU A 193 -8.06 30.93 1.73
CA GLU A 193 -8.63 31.09 0.39
C GLU A 193 -10.07 30.58 0.27
N ALA A 194 -10.43 29.54 1.05
CA ALA A 194 -11.78 29.00 1.06
C ALA A 194 -12.77 30.12 1.42
N ALA A 195 -13.79 30.32 0.56
CA ALA A 195 -14.74 31.44 0.66
C ALA A 195 -15.10 31.72 2.11
N LYS A 196 -14.74 32.92 2.60
CA LYS A 196 -14.73 33.32 4.02
C LYS A 196 -15.83 32.63 4.84
N GLY A 197 -15.45 31.60 5.61
CA GLY A 197 -16.37 30.82 6.46
C GLY A 197 -16.75 29.43 5.97
N ARG A 198 -16.33 29.00 4.76
CA ARG A 198 -16.48 27.61 4.30
C ARG A 198 -15.31 26.75 4.76
N PRO A 199 -15.56 25.71 5.59
CA PRO A 199 -14.50 24.80 6.01
C PRO A 199 -13.99 23.98 4.83
N ILE A 200 -12.73 23.57 4.91
CA ILE A 200 -12.18 22.52 4.06
C ILE A 200 -12.61 21.17 4.62
N GLU A 201 -13.10 20.28 3.76
CA GLU A 201 -13.51 18.93 4.13
C GLU A 201 -12.58 17.90 3.51
N LEU A 202 -12.05 16.99 4.34
CA LEU A 202 -11.19 15.89 3.91
C LEU A 202 -11.23 14.76 4.94
N ALA A 203 -10.90 13.53 4.52
CA ALA A 203 -10.78 12.42 5.45
C ALA A 203 -9.59 12.62 6.39
N VAL A 204 -9.66 12.07 7.61
CA VAL A 204 -8.53 12.12 8.57
C VAL A 204 -7.25 11.55 7.92
N ARG A 205 -7.34 10.53 7.08
CA ARG A 205 -6.22 9.99 6.30
C ARG A 205 -5.49 11.04 5.48
N ASP A 206 -6.24 11.80 4.70
CA ASP A 206 -5.69 12.81 3.80
C ASP A 206 -5.15 14.00 4.62
N PHE A 207 -5.86 14.35 5.70
CA PHE A 207 -5.40 15.35 6.67
C PHE A 207 -4.05 14.97 7.30
N LEU A 208 -3.90 13.73 7.77
CA LEU A 208 -2.63 13.23 8.32
C LEU A 208 -1.51 13.23 7.27
N SER A 209 -1.85 12.98 6.01
CA SER A 209 -0.87 12.95 4.90
C SER A 209 -0.26 14.32 4.61
N ILE A 210 -0.90 15.42 5.02
CA ILE A 210 -0.32 16.78 4.92
C ILE A 210 0.96 16.90 5.76
N TRP A 211 1.06 16.18 6.88
CA TRP A 211 2.26 16.11 7.73
C TRP A 211 3.14 14.90 7.41
N ASP A 212 2.89 14.21 6.29
CA ASP A 212 3.57 12.99 5.90
C ASP A 212 3.50 11.85 6.95
N VAL A 213 2.45 11.81 7.77
CA VAL A 213 2.25 10.79 8.80
C VAL A 213 1.13 9.81 8.44
N VAL A 214 1.30 8.55 8.83
CA VAL A 214 0.36 7.45 8.53
C VAL A 214 -0.51 7.06 9.73
N SER A 215 -0.23 7.61 10.91
CA SER A 215 -0.91 7.25 12.15
C SER A 215 -0.99 8.42 13.12
N ARG A 216 -1.91 8.29 14.08
CA ARG A 216 -2.11 9.24 15.18
C ARG A 216 -1.23 8.88 16.39
N SER A 217 0.07 8.69 16.16
CA SER A 217 1.02 8.51 17.26
C SER A 217 1.03 9.74 18.16
N SER A 218 1.41 9.60 19.44
CA SER A 218 1.47 10.74 20.37
C SER A 218 2.33 11.89 19.83
N LYS A 219 3.45 11.57 19.16
CA LYS A 219 4.32 12.55 18.50
C LYS A 219 3.62 13.26 17.33
N ALA A 220 2.92 12.51 16.48
CA ALA A 220 2.16 13.07 15.36
C ALA A 220 1.03 13.98 15.86
N ILE A 221 0.25 13.54 16.86
CA ILE A 221 -0.81 14.34 17.46
C ILE A 221 -0.26 15.65 18.03
N ALA A 222 0.84 15.59 18.80
CA ALA A 222 1.44 16.76 19.41
C ALA A 222 1.95 17.77 18.35
N THR A 223 2.59 17.27 17.30
CA THR A 223 3.05 18.07 16.15
C THR A 223 1.89 18.76 15.46
N ILE A 224 0.88 18.01 15.05
CA ILE A 224 -0.30 18.53 14.34
C ILE A 224 -1.04 19.55 15.20
N ARG A 225 -1.25 19.28 16.50
CA ARG A 225 -1.94 20.23 17.39
C ARG A 225 -1.20 21.54 17.56
N ARG A 226 0.14 21.49 17.69
CA ARG A 226 0.97 22.69 17.77
C ARG A 226 0.86 23.51 16.48
N ASP A 227 1.00 22.86 15.33
CA ASP A 227 0.96 23.55 14.05
C ASP A 227 -0.45 24.11 13.76
N LEU A 228 -1.52 23.37 14.07
CA LEU A 228 -2.88 23.89 14.00
C LEU A 228 -3.06 25.14 14.86
N ALA A 229 -2.54 25.15 16.09
CA ALA A 229 -2.61 26.31 16.98
C ALA A 229 -1.82 27.51 16.44
N GLU A 230 -0.64 27.27 15.87
CA GLU A 230 0.21 28.29 15.24
C GLU A 230 -0.52 29.00 14.08
N PHE A 231 -1.23 28.24 13.25
CA PHE A 231 -2.01 28.78 12.12
C PHE A 231 -3.45 29.17 12.49
N GLY A 232 -3.84 29.09 13.76
CA GLY A 232 -5.21 29.39 14.20
C GLY A 232 -6.26 28.51 13.54
N LEU A 233 -5.96 27.23 13.30
CA LEU A 233 -6.82 26.24 12.67
C LEU A 233 -7.43 25.28 13.69
N SER A 234 -8.58 24.71 13.35
CA SER A 234 -9.24 23.69 14.15
C SER A 234 -9.91 22.62 13.28
N THR A 235 -10.10 21.42 13.85
CA THR A 235 -10.78 20.29 13.19
C THR A 235 -12.10 19.98 13.89
N VAL A 236 -13.19 19.79 13.13
CA VAL A 236 -14.50 19.38 13.67
C VAL A 236 -15.07 18.18 12.89
N PRO A 237 -15.33 17.03 13.53
CA PRO A 237 -14.93 16.68 14.89
C PRO A 237 -13.40 16.65 15.05
N PRO A 238 -12.85 16.57 16.28
CA PRO A 238 -11.42 16.41 16.48
C PRO A 238 -10.87 15.22 15.70
N PHE A 239 -9.80 15.40 14.91
CA PHE A 239 -9.22 14.32 14.10
C PHE A 239 -8.74 13.11 14.92
N THR A 240 -8.58 13.29 16.23
CA THR A 240 -8.22 12.23 17.19
C THR A 240 -9.39 11.34 17.59
N GLU A 241 -10.64 11.78 17.41
CA GLU A 241 -11.83 11.16 17.98
C GLU A 241 -12.67 10.37 16.96
N VAL A 242 -12.32 10.44 15.67
CA VAL A 242 -13.05 9.76 14.60
C VAL A 242 -12.18 8.73 13.85
N PRO A 243 -12.78 7.77 13.14
CA PRO A 243 -12.05 6.83 12.28
C PRO A 243 -11.20 7.52 11.21
N ILE A 244 -10.17 6.82 10.71
CA ILE A 244 -9.21 7.39 9.75
C ILE A 244 -9.84 7.76 8.39
N ASP A 245 -10.90 7.06 7.99
CA ASP A 245 -11.63 7.33 6.75
C ASP A 245 -12.83 8.27 6.98
N HIS A 246 -12.98 8.85 8.18
CA HIS A 246 -14.05 9.82 8.48
C HIS A 246 -13.68 11.22 8.00
N THR A 247 -14.64 11.94 7.42
CA THR A 247 -14.47 13.32 6.99
C THR A 247 -14.49 14.28 8.17
N ILE A 248 -13.48 15.14 8.25
CA ILE A 248 -13.41 16.25 9.20
C ILE A 248 -13.46 17.58 8.47
N ARG A 249 -13.94 18.61 9.16
CA ARG A 249 -13.91 20.00 8.71
C ARG A 249 -12.71 20.71 9.31
N VAL A 250 -11.91 21.37 8.48
CA VAL A 250 -10.80 22.24 8.89
C VAL A 250 -11.19 23.68 8.62
N ALA A 251 -11.12 24.52 9.65
CA ALA A 251 -11.45 25.95 9.53
C ALA A 251 -10.62 26.79 10.50
N LEU A 252 -10.61 28.11 10.26
CA LEU A 252 -10.11 29.08 11.23
C LEU A 252 -10.83 28.89 12.57
N GLN A 253 -10.06 28.85 13.64
CA GLN A 253 -10.55 28.80 15.00
C GLN A 253 -11.28 30.11 15.30
N MET A 254 -12.59 30.03 15.49
CA MET A 254 -13.37 31.17 15.96
C MET A 254 -12.86 31.57 17.35
N LEU A 255 -12.26 32.75 17.47
CA LEU A 255 -11.94 33.33 18.78
C LEU A 255 -13.25 33.40 19.57
N LYS A 256 -13.34 32.68 20.68
CA LYS A 256 -14.42 32.91 21.65
C LYS A 256 -14.23 34.33 22.16
N THR A 257 -15.10 35.25 21.73
CA THR A 257 -15.21 36.57 22.35
C THR A 257 -15.58 36.33 23.80
N VAL A 258 -14.62 36.49 24.71
CA VAL A 258 -14.91 36.52 26.15
C VAL A 258 -15.75 37.78 26.36
N GLN A 259 -17.07 37.62 26.53
CA GLN A 259 -17.88 38.70 27.07
C GLN A 259 -17.36 39.00 28.47
N PRO A 260 -16.93 40.24 28.77
CA PRO A 260 -16.62 40.60 30.15
C PRO A 260 -17.91 40.44 30.96
N GLN A 261 -17.86 39.61 32.00
CA GLN A 261 -18.92 39.54 33.00
C GLN A 261 -19.05 40.93 33.62
N ALA A 262 -20.22 41.54 33.44
CA ALA A 262 -20.64 42.75 34.14
C ALA A 262 -21.10 42.42 35.56
#